data_AF-A0A2P4YCR5-F1
#
_entry.id   AF-A0A2P4YCR5-F1
#
_cell.length_a   1.000
_cell.length_b   1.000
_cell.length_c   1.000
_cell.angle_alpha   90.00
_cell.angle_beta   90.00
_cell.angle_gamma   90.00
#
_symmetry.space_group_name_H-M   'P 1'
#
loop_
_entity.id
_entity.type
_entity.pdbx_description
1 polymer ?
#
loop_
_entity_poly.entity_id
_entity_poly.type
_entity_poly.pdbx_seq_one_letter_code
_entity_poly.pdbx_strand_id
1 'polypeptide(L)'
;SRMAWTCDPYTAGGLVASGQINQYTTGKYYYYLLELDDAGEIIGGEWVYNSDDDHPDFMWIPKAKPAANTVTSIGLSYADVTMLLEKSVACSDSAGSSAPPSSTGGSESASSAGDFTNAPTEGPTTTSA
;
A
#
# COMPACT_ATOMS: atom_id res chain seq x y z
N SER A 1 5.92 -17.04 11.84
CA SER A 1 6.41 -16.61 10.50
C SER A 1 5.97 -15.17 10.22
N ARG A 2 6.35 -14.55 9.09
CA ARG A 2 5.87 -13.21 8.67
C ARG A 2 5.20 -13.27 7.31
N MET A 3 3.95 -12.80 7.23
CA MET A 3 3.27 -12.55 5.96
C MET A 3 3.53 -11.10 5.55
N ALA A 4 3.81 -10.85 4.27
CA ALA A 4 3.96 -9.51 3.72
C ALA A 4 2.92 -9.29 2.61
N TRP A 5 2.35 -8.09 2.54
CA TRP A 5 1.37 -7.74 1.53
C TRP A 5 1.45 -6.25 1.18
N THR A 6 0.90 -5.88 0.03
CA THR A 6 0.84 -4.50 -0.45
C THR A 6 -0.45 -3.84 0.04
N CYS A 7 -0.34 -2.65 0.63
CA CYS A 7 -1.47 -1.78 0.94
C CYS A 7 -1.75 -0.80 -0.21
N ASP A 8 -2.97 -0.29 -0.28
CA ASP A 8 -3.42 0.60 -1.36
C ASP A 8 -2.59 1.90 -1.43
N PRO A 9 -1.88 2.16 -2.54
CA PRO A 9 -1.27 3.45 -2.80
C PRO A 9 -2.20 4.33 -3.63
N TYR A 10 -2.60 5.50 -3.09
CA TYR A 10 -3.20 6.59 -3.89
C TYR A 10 -2.20 7.26 -4.86
N THR A 11 -0.98 6.73 -4.97
CA THR A 11 0.11 7.29 -5.75
C THR A 11 0.10 6.74 -7.17
N ALA A 12 0.08 7.64 -8.16
CA ALA A 12 0.14 7.27 -9.57
C ALA A 12 1.53 6.78 -10.00
N GLY A 13 1.57 5.99 -11.08
CA GLY A 13 2.81 5.53 -11.73
C GLY A 13 3.07 4.02 -11.61
N GLY A 14 4.15 3.56 -12.25
CA GLY A 14 4.57 2.15 -12.26
C GLY A 14 5.37 1.77 -11.01
N LEU A 15 4.71 1.63 -9.86
CA LEU A 15 5.35 1.46 -8.55
C LEU A 15 6.26 0.23 -8.43
N VAL A 16 5.93 -0.86 -9.14
CA VAL A 16 6.76 -2.07 -9.18
C VAL A 16 8.04 -1.80 -9.96
N ALA A 17 7.92 -1.22 -11.16
CA ALA A 17 9.07 -0.93 -12.03
C ALA A 17 10.03 0.10 -11.42
N SER A 18 9.49 1.08 -10.67
CA SER A 18 10.31 2.09 -9.98
C SER A 18 10.87 1.63 -8.63
N GLY A 19 10.50 0.44 -8.14
CA GLY A 19 10.87 -0.05 -6.80
C GLY A 19 10.17 0.69 -5.64
N GLN A 20 9.33 1.67 -5.93
CA GLN A 20 8.56 2.42 -4.92
C GLN A 20 7.51 1.55 -4.21
N ILE A 21 7.15 0.38 -4.78
CA ILE A 21 6.25 -0.59 -4.18
C ILE A 21 6.66 -1.02 -2.76
N ASN A 22 7.96 -0.99 -2.45
CA ASN A 22 8.49 -1.33 -1.12
C ASN A 22 7.95 -0.39 -0.03
N GLN A 23 7.65 0.87 -0.36
CA GLN A 23 7.08 1.84 0.59
C GLN A 23 5.63 1.51 0.98
N TYR A 24 4.95 0.72 0.16
CA TYR A 24 3.57 0.28 0.37
C TYR A 24 3.47 -1.20 0.74
N THR A 25 4.61 -1.87 0.92
CA THR A 25 4.66 -3.27 1.36
C THR A 25 4.79 -3.30 2.87
N THR A 26 3.78 -3.81 3.53
CA THR A 26 3.78 -4.03 4.99
C THR A 26 3.82 -5.52 5.29
N GLY A 27 3.70 -5.89 6.55
CA GLY A 27 3.51 -7.27 6.94
C GLY A 27 3.34 -7.43 8.43
N LYS A 28 3.01 -8.66 8.82
CA LYS A 28 2.72 -9.00 10.20
C LYS A 28 3.29 -10.36 10.57
N TYR A 29 3.74 -10.45 11.81
CA TYR A 29 4.20 -11.69 12.41
C TYR A 29 3.03 -12.49 12.96
N TYR A 30 3.07 -13.80 12.73
CA TYR A 30 2.14 -14.77 13.28
C TYR A 30 2.88 -15.85 14.04
N TYR A 31 2.26 -16.29 15.14
CA TYR A 31 2.81 -17.27 16.06
C TYR A 31 1.85 -18.44 16.19
N TYR A 32 2.39 -19.65 16.07
CA TYR A 32 1.64 -20.89 16.09
C TYR A 32 2.55 -22.04 16.51
N LEU A 33 1.93 -23.08 17.06
CA LEU A 33 2.55 -24.39 17.23
C LEU A 33 2.18 -25.26 16.03
N LEU A 34 3.13 -26.03 15.52
CA LEU A 34 2.87 -27.03 14.49
C LEU A 34 2.86 -28.41 15.15
N GLU A 35 1.86 -29.21 14.81
CA GLU A 35 1.79 -30.62 15.18
C GLU A 35 2.48 -31.44 14.10
N LEU A 36 3.41 -32.30 14.52
CA LEU A 36 4.20 -33.15 13.64
C LEU A 36 3.96 -34.62 13.95
N ASP A 37 3.99 -35.48 12.94
CA ASP A 37 4.02 -36.93 13.12
C ASP A 37 5.45 -37.47 13.40
N ASP A 38 5.59 -38.80 13.57
CA ASP A 38 6.89 -39.45 13.82
C ASP A 38 7.90 -39.27 12.66
N ALA A 39 7.41 -38.96 11.45
CA ALA A 39 8.23 -38.67 10.27
C ALA A 39 8.57 -37.17 10.14
N GLY A 40 7.99 -36.30 10.98
CA GLY A 40 8.14 -34.86 10.94
C GLY A 40 7.23 -34.15 9.92
N GLU A 41 6.17 -34.81 9.44
CA GLU A 41 5.18 -34.20 8.56
C GLU A 41 4.18 -33.35 9.37
N ILE A 42 3.78 -32.21 8.82
CA ILE A 42 2.80 -31.32 9.46
C ILE A 42 1.40 -31.93 9.34
N ILE A 43 0.79 -32.23 10.48
CA ILE A 43 -0.54 -32.84 10.56
C ILE A 43 -1.59 -31.93 11.20
N GLY A 44 -1.17 -30.81 11.78
CA GLY A 44 -2.04 -29.87 12.46
C GLY A 44 -1.29 -28.64 12.97
N GLY A 45 -1.97 -27.82 13.75
CA GLY A 45 -1.38 -26.67 14.40
C GLY A 45 -2.42 -25.82 15.13
N GLU A 46 -1.93 -24.99 16.05
CA GLU A 46 -2.74 -24.13 16.91
C GLU A 46 -2.14 -22.72 16.94
N TRP A 47 -3.00 -21.71 16.87
CA TRP A 47 -2.58 -20.32 17.02
C TRP A 47 -2.21 -20.02 18.47
N VAL A 48 -1.20 -19.17 18.68
CA VAL A 48 -0.76 -18.80 20.04
C VAL A 48 -0.45 -17.32 20.16
N TYR A 49 -0.31 -16.86 21.41
CA TYR A 49 -0.18 -15.44 21.74
C TYR A 49 -1.34 -14.65 21.12
N ASN A 50 -1.10 -13.43 20.65
CA ASN A 50 -2.13 -12.60 20.02
C ASN A 50 -2.53 -13.09 18.61
N SER A 51 -1.91 -14.15 18.07
CA SER A 51 -2.32 -14.70 16.78
C SER A 51 -3.57 -15.58 16.87
N ASP A 52 -4.06 -15.91 18.06
CA ASP A 52 -5.33 -16.64 18.25
C ASP A 52 -6.56 -15.77 17.91
N ASP A 53 -6.49 -14.48 18.24
CA ASP A 53 -7.54 -13.51 17.86
C ASP A 53 -7.26 -12.82 16.52
N ASP A 54 -5.97 -12.60 16.21
CA ASP A 54 -5.54 -11.69 15.15
C ASP A 54 -4.73 -12.43 14.09
N HIS A 55 -5.41 -13.34 13.37
CA HIS A 55 -4.92 -14.09 12.20
C HIS A 55 -5.77 -13.81 10.96
N PRO A 56 -5.33 -14.16 9.73
CA PRO A 56 -6.16 -14.04 8.54
C PRO A 56 -7.36 -14.98 8.61
N ASP A 57 -8.56 -14.51 8.24
CA ASP A 57 -9.76 -15.35 8.21
C ASP A 57 -9.73 -16.38 7.07
N PHE A 58 -9.29 -15.95 5.88
CA PHE A 58 -9.32 -16.76 4.67
C PHE A 58 -8.21 -16.39 3.69
N MET A 59 -7.90 -17.32 2.77
CA MET A 59 -7.00 -17.11 1.65
C MET A 59 -7.65 -17.61 0.36
N TRP A 60 -7.60 -16.78 -0.69
CA TRP A 60 -8.16 -17.12 -2.00
C TRP A 60 -7.18 -16.77 -3.10
N ILE A 61 -7.17 -17.58 -4.15
CA ILE A 61 -6.33 -17.39 -5.32
C ILE A 61 -7.26 -17.37 -6.54
N PRO A 62 -7.30 -16.25 -7.31
CA PRO A 62 -8.11 -16.20 -8.52
C PRO A 62 -7.58 -17.20 -9.54
N LYS A 63 -8.47 -18.01 -10.13
CA LYS A 63 -8.08 -19.07 -11.08
C LYS A 63 -7.68 -18.53 -12.45
N ALA A 64 -8.31 -17.43 -12.88
CA ALA A 64 -8.09 -16.83 -14.18
C ALA A 64 -8.57 -15.38 -14.21
N LYS A 65 -8.19 -14.67 -15.28
CA LYS A 65 -8.76 -13.36 -15.64
C LYS A 65 -10.24 -13.52 -16.07
N PRO A 66 -11.05 -12.46 -16.01
CA PRO A 66 -12.39 -12.46 -16.61
C PRO A 66 -12.37 -12.77 -18.12
N ALA A 67 -13.51 -13.18 -18.69
CA ALA A 67 -13.63 -13.37 -20.13
C ALA A 67 -13.42 -12.04 -20.88
N ALA A 68 -12.77 -12.08 -22.04
CA ALA A 68 -12.38 -10.88 -22.79
C ALA A 68 -13.56 -9.95 -23.14
N ASN A 69 -14.76 -10.51 -23.33
CA ASN A 69 -15.99 -9.79 -23.66
C ASN A 69 -16.84 -9.41 -22.42
N THR A 70 -16.28 -9.48 -21.22
CA THR A 70 -17.00 -9.11 -19.99
C THR A 70 -17.33 -7.62 -20.00
N VAL A 71 -18.60 -7.29 -19.78
CA VAL A 71 -19.07 -5.92 -19.50
C VAL A 71 -19.77 -5.95 -18.15
N THR A 72 -19.33 -5.09 -17.23
CA THR A 72 -19.95 -5.00 -15.90
C THR A 72 -21.35 -4.38 -15.98
N SER A 73 -22.14 -4.52 -14.92
CA SER A 73 -23.50 -3.95 -14.85
C SER A 73 -23.54 -2.41 -14.95
N ILE A 74 -22.42 -1.74 -14.67
CA ILE A 74 -22.27 -0.29 -14.83
C ILE A 74 -21.70 0.11 -16.20
N GLY A 75 -21.53 -0.83 -17.12
CA GLY A 75 -21.06 -0.58 -18.49
C GLY A 75 -19.54 -0.55 -18.66
N LEU A 76 -18.75 -1.02 -17.69
CA LEU A 76 -17.29 -1.08 -17.83
C LEU A 76 -16.88 -2.30 -18.66
N SER A 77 -16.31 -2.07 -19.84
CA SER A 77 -15.85 -3.09 -20.77
C SER A 77 -14.45 -3.58 -20.41
N TYR A 78 -14.29 -4.88 -20.15
CA TYR A 78 -12.99 -5.47 -19.84
C TYR A 78 -12.04 -5.44 -21.06
N ALA A 79 -12.58 -5.51 -22.28
CA ALA A 79 -11.79 -5.37 -23.51
C ALA A 79 -11.11 -4.00 -23.59
N ASP A 80 -11.85 -2.92 -23.29
CA ASP A 80 -11.33 -1.56 -23.34
C ASP A 80 -10.27 -1.32 -22.24
N VAL A 81 -10.55 -1.79 -21.02
CA VAL A 81 -9.58 -1.72 -19.90
C VAL A 81 -8.30 -2.49 -20.24
N THR A 82 -8.42 -3.67 -20.83
CA THR A 82 -7.25 -4.50 -21.19
C THR A 82 -6.42 -3.83 -22.27
N MET A 83 -7.05 -3.26 -23.30
CA MET A 83 -6.36 -2.49 -24.35
C MET A 83 -5.58 -1.29 -23.79
N LEU A 84 -6.16 -0.56 -22.83
CA LEU A 84 -5.47 0.55 -22.17
C LEU A 84 -4.32 0.07 -21.28
N LEU A 85 -4.51 -1.02 -20.55
CA LEU A 85 -3.49 -1.62 -19.71
C LEU A 85 -2.27 -2.06 -20.53
N GLU A 86 -2.48 -2.71 -21.67
CA GLU A 86 -1.41 -3.13 -22.59
C GLU A 86 -0.60 -1.94 -23.10
N LYS A 87 -1.28 -0.85 -23.52
CA LYS A 87 -0.61 0.38 -23.95
C LYS A 87 0.19 1.04 -22.83
N SER A 88 -0.34 1.04 -21.60
CA SER A 88 0.34 1.62 -20.43
C SER A 88 1.63 0.85 -20.10
N VAL A 89 1.56 -0.48 -20.08
CA VAL A 89 2.71 -1.32 -19.76
C VAL A 89 3.77 -1.30 -20.87
N ALA A 90 3.39 -1.12 -22.13
CA ALA A 90 4.35 -1.04 -23.25
C ALA A 90 5.34 0.15 -23.12
N CYS A 91 5.00 1.21 -22.38
CA CYS A 91 5.87 2.37 -22.17
C CYS A 91 6.74 2.28 -20.92
N SER A 92 6.65 1.21 -20.12
CA SER A 92 7.34 1.06 -18.83
C SER A 92 8.87 1.15 -18.95
N ASP A 93 9.43 0.74 -20.08
CA ASP A 93 10.88 0.75 -20.32
C ASP A 93 11.43 2.14 -20.70
N SER A 94 10.55 3.10 -21.01
CA SER A 94 10.95 4.46 -21.41
C SER A 94 11.04 5.44 -20.23
N ALA A 95 10.65 5.04 -19.02
CA ALA A 95 10.53 5.90 -17.85
C ALA A 95 11.86 6.20 -17.13
N GLY A 96 13.01 5.86 -17.73
CA GLY A 96 14.33 6.20 -17.20
C GLY A 96 14.77 7.66 -17.40
N SER A 97 13.97 8.51 -18.07
CA SER A 97 14.47 9.84 -18.50
C SER A 97 13.58 11.05 -18.21
N SER A 98 12.50 10.92 -17.44
CA SER A 98 11.70 12.08 -17.05
C SER A 98 12.09 12.58 -15.67
N ALA A 99 13.23 13.28 -15.60
CA ALA A 99 13.49 14.20 -14.50
C ALA A 99 12.37 15.26 -14.46
N PRO A 100 11.91 15.69 -13.27
CA PRO A 100 11.00 16.83 -13.18
C PRO A 100 11.70 18.08 -13.74
N PRO A 101 11.00 18.99 -14.42
CA PRO A 101 11.61 20.24 -14.86
C PRO A 101 12.09 20.99 -13.61
N SER A 102 13.39 21.23 -13.54
CA SER A 102 14.00 22.11 -12.54
C SER A 102 13.45 23.52 -12.72
N SER A 103 12.60 23.98 -11.80
CA SER A 103 12.23 25.38 -11.71
C SER A 103 13.41 26.18 -11.15
N THR A 104 14.36 26.51 -12.01
CA THR A 104 15.36 27.55 -11.76
C THR A 104 14.69 28.90 -11.98
N GLY A 105 14.44 29.65 -10.91
CA GLY A 105 13.88 30.99 -10.98
C GLY A 105 14.14 31.81 -9.72
N GLY A 106 15.28 32.51 -9.73
CA GLY A 106 15.44 33.87 -9.20
C GLY A 106 15.28 34.11 -7.70
N SER A 107 16.41 34.15 -6.99
CA SER A 107 16.58 34.81 -5.71
C SER A 107 16.47 36.34 -5.87
N GLU A 108 15.59 37.01 -5.13
CA GLU A 108 15.79 38.41 -4.71
C GLU A 108 15.35 38.58 -3.26
N SER A 109 16.30 38.98 -2.42
CA SER A 109 16.13 39.31 -1.00
C SER A 109 15.69 40.76 -0.85
N ALA A 110 14.75 41.04 0.05
CA ALA A 110 14.81 42.25 0.89
C ALA A 110 13.96 42.09 2.17
N SER A 111 14.63 42.39 3.29
CA SER A 111 14.21 42.40 4.69
C SER A 111 13.18 43.47 5.06
N SER A 112 12.32 43.21 6.04
CA SER A 112 12.09 44.14 7.18
C SER A 112 11.33 43.48 8.33
N ALA A 113 11.63 43.94 9.53
CA ALA A 113 11.30 43.41 10.84
C ALA A 113 9.81 43.51 11.23
N GLY A 114 9.40 42.63 12.16
CA GLY A 114 8.09 42.66 12.80
C GLY A 114 7.96 41.54 13.84
N ASP A 115 8.58 41.74 14.98
CA ASP A 115 8.38 40.98 16.23
C ASP A 115 6.94 41.15 16.73
N PHE A 116 6.21 40.06 16.98
CA PHE A 116 5.14 39.99 17.98
C PHE A 116 4.87 38.53 18.37
N THR A 117 5.30 38.20 19.58
CA THR A 117 4.94 37.03 20.38
C THR A 117 3.44 36.89 20.60
N ASN A 118 2.91 35.65 20.61
CA ASN A 118 1.76 35.31 21.47
C ASN A 118 1.74 33.82 21.85
N ALA A 119 1.43 33.60 23.13
CA ALA A 119 1.54 32.40 23.96
C ALA A 119 0.44 31.34 23.72
N PRO A 120 0.59 30.10 24.23
CA PRO A 120 -0.44 29.06 24.11
C PRO A 120 -1.55 29.26 25.16
N THR A 121 -2.81 29.05 24.75
CA THR A 121 -3.98 29.03 25.63
C THR A 121 -4.43 27.59 25.86
N GLU A 122 -4.31 27.11 27.10
CA GLU A 122 -4.95 25.89 27.58
C GLU A 122 -6.41 26.16 27.99
N GLY A 123 -7.31 25.23 27.67
CA GLY A 123 -8.72 25.23 28.09
C GLY A 123 -9.01 24.09 29.09
N PRO A 124 -10.06 24.21 29.92
CA PRO A 124 -10.04 23.66 31.28
C PRO A 124 -10.54 22.22 31.42
N THR A 125 -9.96 21.53 32.39
CA THR A 125 -10.37 20.26 32.98
C THR A 125 -11.71 20.38 33.73
N THR A 126 -12.64 19.47 33.49
CA THR A 126 -13.83 19.27 34.33
C THR A 126 -13.83 17.88 34.93
N THR A 127 -13.57 17.79 36.23
CA THR A 127 -13.83 16.61 37.06
C THR A 127 -15.27 16.65 37.56
N SER A 128 -15.96 15.50 37.63
CA SER A 128 -17.20 15.36 38.38
C SER A 128 -17.25 13.99 39.07
N ALA A 129 -17.47 14.08 40.39
CA ALA A 129 -17.85 13.12 41.44
C ALA A 129 -17.64 11.61 41.23
#